data_AF-A0A1I8B6W1-F1
#
_entry.id   AF-A0A1I8B6W1-F1
#
_cell.length_a   1.000
_cell.length_b   1.000
_cell.length_c   1.000
_cell.angle_alpha   90.00
_cell.angle_beta   90.00
_cell.angle_gamma   90.00
#
_symmetry.space_group_name_H-M   'P 1'
#
loop_
_entity.id
_entity.type
_entity.pdbx_description
1 polymer ?
#
loop_
_entity_poly.entity_id
_entity_poly.type
_entity_poly.pdbx_seq_one_letter_code
_entity_poly.pdbx_strand_id
1 'polypeptide(L)'
;MKLLAILQIILIKLILLEVAFSQTISPPCSCLNVKPNFGTNSNIPQQLCVPSLAYDQTSIWLTWNKPDNYENIVDFNIYMNGKKIGNSKTNAAINTLSGPYIQNFYKNDLNNFHTKILFTTYLVKGLNPNTIYTFIVRAVDSNGAESGNSNQIVAKTANNYEKIVDITTVGAIGDGTTLNTQTIQKAIDLCSNSTSPFGCKVLIPKGIFLSGPLFLRSQMTFELANGAILRATSNAAKYPLQYGSTPSAFFNAYAINNIRVVGPGTIDGNGWKLASNATDEFGKQIPVYPKGSFNTFKNLGNLAANQIMANGNNYVSRSRLFAINSVSNLYIGGAITFLNPSMTTLGFGDSKNVSIINVRFQTYNINNGDGIDIGRSSNIQIIGSFFDTGDDCIAIGTGCGINAGQSPPVQCILIKNNYFRHGHGAPSFGSNTGDWVKDVLIEDNIAFLTDNGIRLKSSPQCGGGVQNVYVRDIAMLSVGSRNNFTFGGQQFSGDTTSGHPFVFMLNYRTTSIGNAKIPTQFSNITCTRISIDNVKPTKCGSFIYLIGHDGGGIYQTKFSNIKVTNAAPAQISLADTVVFNNVDFTNYGPNNAWSINKAENVKFINVPTMKLNKLNYA
;
A
#
# COMPACT_ATOMS: atom_id res chain seq x y z
N MET A 1 12.45 61.46 -26.30
CA MET A 1 11.05 61.14 -25.95
C MET A 1 10.48 59.92 -26.67
N LYS A 2 10.49 59.82 -28.02
CA LYS A 2 9.93 58.65 -28.74
C LYS A 2 10.59 57.30 -28.42
N LEU A 3 11.91 57.25 -28.18
CA LEU A 3 12.63 56.01 -27.85
C LEU A 3 12.26 55.46 -26.47
N LEU A 4 11.98 56.34 -25.49
CA LEU A 4 11.62 55.97 -24.13
C LEU A 4 10.22 55.32 -24.09
N ALA A 5 9.27 55.86 -24.87
CA ALA A 5 7.92 55.31 -25.00
C ALA A 5 7.92 53.92 -25.65
N ILE A 6 8.79 53.68 -26.64
CA ILE A 6 8.93 52.37 -27.29
C ILE A 6 9.52 51.35 -26.32
N LEU A 7 10.56 51.72 -25.55
CA LEU A 7 11.13 50.85 -24.52
C LEU A 7 10.10 50.48 -23.44
N GLN A 8 9.26 51.43 -23.03
CA GLN A 8 8.25 51.21 -22.00
C GLN A 8 7.11 50.29 -22.50
N ILE A 9 6.72 50.39 -23.77
CA ILE A 9 5.75 49.48 -24.40
C ILE A 9 6.34 48.07 -24.56
N ILE A 10 7.63 47.95 -24.90
CA ILE A 10 8.33 46.65 -24.98
C ILE A 10 8.43 46.02 -23.59
N LEU A 11 8.78 46.79 -22.56
CA LEU A 11 8.87 46.32 -21.18
C LEU A 11 7.49 45.89 -20.64
N ILE A 12 6.43 46.66 -20.92
CA ILE A 12 5.05 46.30 -20.56
C ILE A 12 4.60 45.05 -21.32
N LYS A 13 4.96 44.88 -22.60
CA LYS A 13 4.69 43.65 -23.35
C LYS A 13 5.48 42.45 -22.83
N LEU A 14 6.73 42.63 -22.39
CA LEU A 14 7.54 41.58 -21.77
C LEU A 14 6.99 41.18 -20.39
N ILE A 15 6.60 42.16 -19.58
CA ILE A 15 5.93 41.93 -18.29
C ILE A 15 4.56 41.27 -18.51
N LEU A 16 3.78 41.69 -19.50
CA LEU A 16 2.51 41.04 -19.85
C LEU A 16 2.71 39.65 -20.46
N LEU A 17 3.81 39.38 -21.16
CA LEU A 17 4.18 38.03 -21.62
C LEU A 17 4.60 37.13 -20.45
N GLU A 18 5.38 37.64 -19.49
CA GLU A 18 5.76 36.91 -18.27
C GLU A 18 4.55 36.65 -17.36
N VAL A 19 3.63 37.61 -17.26
CA VAL A 19 2.38 37.48 -16.49
C VAL A 19 1.36 36.59 -17.20
N ALA A 20 1.39 36.48 -18.54
CA ALA A 20 0.51 35.60 -19.32
C ALA A 20 0.96 34.11 -19.37
N PHE A 21 2.16 33.78 -18.89
CA PHE A 21 2.72 32.41 -18.96
C PHE A 21 3.06 31.75 -17.61
N SER A 22 2.76 32.39 -16.48
CA SER A 22 2.80 31.73 -15.17
C SER A 22 1.60 30.79 -15.02
N GLN A 23 1.58 29.66 -15.74
CA GLN A 23 0.63 28.59 -15.42
C GLN A 23 0.98 28.02 -14.05
N THR A 24 0.15 28.30 -13.05
CA THR A 24 0.31 27.77 -11.70
C THR A 24 0.28 26.25 -11.73
N ILE A 25 1.35 25.61 -11.23
CA ILE A 25 1.44 24.16 -11.14
C ILE A 25 0.31 23.64 -10.24
N SER A 26 -0.40 22.62 -10.69
CA SER A 26 -1.50 22.02 -9.94
C SER A 26 -0.98 21.37 -8.65
N PRO A 27 -1.76 21.42 -7.54
CA PRO A 27 -1.36 20.80 -6.29
C PRO A 27 -1.24 19.27 -6.44
N PRO A 28 -0.43 18.61 -5.59
CA PRO A 28 -0.37 17.16 -5.57
C PRO A 28 -1.70 16.55 -5.10
N CYS A 29 -1.84 15.25 -5.31
CA CYS A 29 -2.99 14.48 -4.83
C CYS A 29 -3.25 14.69 -3.32
N SER A 30 -4.54 14.71 -2.96
CA SER A 30 -5.01 15.09 -1.62
C SER A 30 -6.02 14.09 -1.06
N CYS A 31 -6.53 14.34 0.14
CA CYS A 31 -7.64 13.58 0.71
C CYS A 31 -8.91 13.55 -0.16
N LEU A 32 -9.06 14.44 -1.15
CA LEU A 32 -10.18 14.36 -2.09
C LEU A 32 -10.13 13.06 -2.91
N ASN A 33 -8.95 12.50 -3.13
CA ASN A 33 -8.78 11.25 -3.87
C ASN A 33 -9.28 10.02 -3.11
N VAL A 34 -9.54 10.11 -1.79
CA VAL A 34 -10.03 8.96 -1.00
C VAL A 34 -11.56 8.93 -0.84
N LYS A 35 -12.26 9.93 -1.39
CA LYS A 35 -13.73 10.01 -1.34
C LYS A 35 -14.29 9.75 -2.72
N PRO A 36 -14.86 8.57 -2.99
CA PRO A 36 -15.59 8.35 -4.23
C PRO A 36 -16.77 9.32 -4.32
N ASN A 37 -16.95 9.97 -5.47
CA ASN A 37 -18.16 10.75 -5.74
C ASN A 37 -19.27 9.76 -6.11
N PHE A 38 -20.31 9.68 -5.28
CA PHE A 38 -21.49 8.87 -5.53
C PHE A 38 -22.66 9.75 -5.98
N GLY A 39 -23.50 9.25 -6.88
CA GLY A 39 -24.79 9.85 -7.24
C GLY A 39 -24.74 11.00 -8.26
N THR A 40 -23.63 11.17 -8.97
CA THR A 40 -23.52 12.10 -10.11
C THR A 40 -23.91 11.45 -11.43
N ASN A 41 -23.90 10.12 -11.51
CA ASN A 41 -24.10 9.31 -12.72
C ASN A 41 -23.18 9.72 -13.89
N SER A 42 -22.07 10.39 -13.60
CA SER A 42 -21.10 10.84 -14.60
C SER A 42 -20.14 9.71 -14.96
N ASN A 43 -19.80 9.58 -16.25
CA ASN A 43 -18.74 8.72 -16.77
C ASN A 43 -17.38 9.43 -16.91
N ILE A 44 -17.24 10.66 -16.39
CA ILE A 44 -16.03 11.48 -16.51
C ILE A 44 -15.07 11.19 -15.35
N PRO A 45 -13.79 10.86 -15.61
CA PRO A 45 -12.78 10.67 -14.57
C PRO A 45 -12.59 11.92 -13.70
N GLN A 46 -12.34 11.74 -12.41
CA GLN A 46 -12.30 12.83 -11.43
C GLN A 46 -10.94 12.91 -10.73
N GLN A 47 -10.62 14.07 -10.16
CA GLN A 47 -9.47 14.26 -9.27
C GLN A 47 -8.14 13.79 -9.89
N LEU A 48 -7.91 14.05 -11.18
CA LEU A 48 -6.60 13.85 -11.81
C LEU A 48 -5.56 14.68 -11.07
N CYS A 49 -4.44 14.07 -10.71
CA CYS A 49 -3.35 14.71 -9.96
C CYS A 49 -2.01 13.97 -10.15
N VAL A 50 -0.93 14.63 -9.71
CA VAL A 50 0.39 14.03 -9.54
C VAL A 50 0.56 13.63 -8.07
N PRO A 51 0.85 12.36 -7.74
CA PRO A 51 1.18 11.97 -6.37
C PRO A 51 2.39 12.73 -5.82
N SER A 52 2.48 12.88 -4.50
CA SER A 52 3.53 13.66 -3.84
C SER A 52 4.93 13.22 -4.29
N LEU A 53 5.69 14.14 -4.90
CA LEU A 53 7.05 13.92 -5.42
C LEU A 53 7.21 12.77 -6.43
N ALA A 54 6.12 12.30 -7.03
CA ALA A 54 6.12 11.21 -8.00
C ALA A 54 6.43 11.70 -9.43
N TYR A 55 7.48 12.50 -9.57
CA TYR A 55 8.01 12.98 -10.83
C TYR A 55 9.53 13.13 -10.73
N ASP A 56 10.19 13.29 -11.87
CA ASP A 56 11.60 13.67 -11.97
C ASP A 56 11.83 14.52 -13.21
N GLN A 57 13.07 14.54 -13.72
CA GLN A 57 13.45 15.32 -14.90
C GLN A 57 12.79 14.85 -16.19
N THR A 58 12.43 13.58 -16.27
CA THR A 58 12.04 12.92 -17.52
C THR A 58 10.74 12.13 -17.42
N SER A 59 10.14 12.10 -16.23
CA SER A 59 8.93 11.34 -15.99
C SER A 59 8.00 11.99 -14.96
N ILE A 60 6.70 11.72 -15.10
CA ILE A 60 5.64 12.15 -14.20
C ILE A 60 4.66 11.00 -14.02
N TRP A 61 4.35 10.63 -12.77
CA TRP A 61 3.21 9.78 -12.46
C TRP A 61 1.91 10.58 -12.42
N LEU A 62 0.88 10.01 -13.01
CA LEU A 62 -0.49 10.50 -12.96
C LEU A 62 -1.38 9.48 -12.25
N THR A 63 -2.38 9.99 -11.53
CA THR A 63 -3.45 9.15 -10.99
C THR A 63 -4.75 9.94 -10.87
N TRP A 64 -5.88 9.24 -10.88
CA TRP A 64 -7.23 9.83 -10.83
C TRP A 64 -8.20 8.87 -10.14
N ASN A 65 -9.38 9.39 -9.79
CA ASN A 65 -10.51 8.60 -9.35
C ASN A 65 -11.32 8.17 -10.57
N LYS A 66 -11.83 6.93 -10.54
CA LYS A 66 -12.85 6.50 -11.50
C LYS A 66 -14.06 7.43 -11.46
N PRO A 67 -14.80 7.55 -12.57
CA PRO A 67 -16.12 8.14 -12.55
C PRO A 67 -17.08 7.40 -11.61
N ASP A 68 -18.26 7.97 -11.38
CA ASP A 68 -19.33 7.35 -10.59
C ASP A 68 -20.03 6.23 -11.39
N ASN A 69 -20.26 6.46 -12.69
CA ASN A 69 -20.74 5.46 -13.62
C ASN A 69 -19.57 4.88 -14.44
N TYR A 70 -19.17 3.65 -14.13
CA TYR A 70 -18.02 2.97 -14.74
C TYR A 70 -18.26 1.49 -15.05
N GLU A 71 -19.51 1.03 -15.04
CA GLU A 71 -19.80 -0.37 -15.31
C GLU A 71 -19.40 -0.79 -16.72
N ASN A 72 -19.53 0.11 -17.70
CA ASN A 72 -19.14 -0.14 -19.10
C ASN A 72 -17.71 0.34 -19.43
N ILE A 73 -16.97 0.91 -18.48
CA ILE A 73 -15.62 1.43 -18.71
C ILE A 73 -14.62 0.28 -18.70
N VAL A 74 -13.73 0.25 -19.67
CA VAL A 74 -12.72 -0.82 -19.83
C VAL A 74 -11.28 -0.30 -19.79
N ASP A 75 -11.07 1.00 -20.02
CA ASP A 75 -9.74 1.63 -20.03
C ASP A 75 -9.84 3.15 -19.84
N PHE A 76 -8.69 3.82 -19.81
CA PHE A 76 -8.60 5.29 -19.80
C PHE A 76 -7.54 5.77 -20.77
N ASN A 77 -7.86 6.76 -21.60
CA ASN A 77 -6.91 7.43 -22.49
C ASN A 77 -6.35 8.69 -21.83
N ILE A 78 -5.03 8.86 -21.94
CA ILE A 78 -4.30 9.98 -21.36
C ILE A 78 -3.90 10.91 -22.50
N TYR A 79 -4.12 12.21 -22.29
CA TYR A 79 -3.70 13.25 -23.23
C TYR A 79 -2.71 14.18 -22.55
N MET A 80 -1.65 14.52 -23.28
CA MET A 80 -0.63 15.48 -22.90
C MET A 80 -0.60 16.62 -23.92
N ASN A 81 -0.71 17.87 -23.47
CA ASN A 81 -0.74 19.05 -24.34
C ASN A 81 -1.77 18.90 -25.49
N GLY A 82 -2.95 18.35 -25.18
CA GLY A 82 -4.03 18.11 -26.13
C GLY A 82 -3.88 16.90 -27.06
N LYS A 83 -2.77 16.15 -26.99
CA LYS A 83 -2.54 14.95 -27.82
C LYS A 83 -2.61 13.67 -27.00
N LYS A 84 -3.29 12.64 -27.51
CA LYS A 84 -3.34 11.32 -26.87
C LYS A 84 -1.93 10.71 -26.85
N ILE A 85 -1.48 10.26 -25.67
CA ILE A 85 -0.16 9.63 -25.49
C ILE A 85 -0.24 8.13 -25.18
N GLY A 86 -1.42 7.61 -24.86
CA GLY A 86 -1.63 6.18 -24.64
C GLY A 86 -2.83 5.90 -23.75
N ASN A 87 -2.94 4.66 -23.28
CA ASN A 87 -3.97 4.22 -22.34
C ASN A 87 -3.36 3.70 -21.03
N SER A 88 -4.16 3.64 -19.96
CA SER A 88 -3.68 3.24 -18.64
C SER A 88 -3.40 1.75 -18.54
N LYS A 89 -4.20 0.89 -19.18
CA LYS A 89 -4.03 -0.56 -19.13
C LYS A 89 -2.68 -1.03 -19.68
N THR A 90 -2.30 -0.59 -20.89
CA THR A 90 -1.00 -0.94 -21.49
C THR A 90 0.15 -0.27 -20.75
N ASN A 91 -0.03 0.96 -20.28
CA ASN A 91 1.01 1.65 -19.52
C ASN A 91 1.33 0.92 -18.20
N ALA A 92 0.32 0.54 -17.43
CA ALA A 92 0.49 -0.16 -16.17
C ALA A 92 1.15 -1.54 -16.35
N ALA A 93 0.75 -2.27 -17.39
CA ALA A 93 1.33 -3.58 -17.74
C ALA A 93 2.86 -3.56 -17.89
N ILE A 94 3.40 -2.44 -18.37
CA ILE A 94 4.83 -2.28 -18.69
C ILE A 94 5.57 -1.56 -17.55
N ASN A 95 4.90 -0.61 -16.90
CA ASN A 95 5.56 0.35 -16.01
C ASN A 95 5.28 0.13 -14.52
N THR A 96 4.39 -0.81 -14.15
CA THR A 96 4.22 -1.22 -12.75
C THR A 96 4.70 -2.65 -12.54
N LEU A 97 5.10 -2.94 -11.30
CA LEU A 97 5.50 -4.26 -10.85
C LEU A 97 4.27 -5.17 -10.74
N SER A 98 3.12 -4.63 -10.34
CA SER A 98 1.86 -5.38 -10.24
C SER A 98 1.23 -5.71 -11.60
N GLY A 99 1.42 -4.85 -12.61
CA GLY A 99 0.73 -4.92 -13.90
C GLY A 99 0.84 -6.29 -14.59
N PRO A 100 2.05 -6.85 -14.76
CA PRO A 100 2.23 -8.19 -15.32
C PRO A 100 1.48 -9.27 -14.54
N TYR A 101 1.56 -9.25 -13.20
CA TYR A 101 0.89 -10.24 -12.35
C TYR A 101 -0.64 -10.15 -12.44
N ILE A 102 -1.19 -8.94 -12.49
CA ILE A 102 -2.61 -8.69 -12.68
C ILE A 102 -3.07 -9.19 -14.06
N GLN A 103 -2.29 -8.95 -15.12
CA GLN A 103 -2.62 -9.48 -16.46
C GLN A 103 -2.56 -11.01 -16.50
N ASN A 104 -1.53 -11.61 -15.91
CA ASN A 104 -1.42 -13.06 -15.80
C ASN A 104 -2.60 -13.62 -15.00
N PHE A 105 -3.06 -12.92 -13.96
CA PHE A 105 -4.23 -13.34 -13.20
C PHE A 105 -5.47 -13.48 -14.07
N TYR A 106 -5.81 -12.45 -14.85
CA TYR A 106 -6.98 -12.52 -15.73
C TYR A 106 -6.81 -13.43 -16.93
N LYS A 107 -5.56 -13.66 -17.39
CA LYS A 107 -5.28 -14.66 -18.43
C LYS A 107 -5.64 -16.08 -17.95
N ASN A 108 -5.51 -16.35 -16.65
CA ASN A 108 -5.82 -17.64 -16.03
C ASN A 108 -7.24 -17.70 -15.42
N ASP A 109 -8.01 -16.61 -15.47
CA ASP A 109 -9.44 -16.55 -15.11
C ASP A 109 -10.31 -17.06 -16.27
N LEU A 110 -10.15 -18.34 -16.60
CA LEU A 110 -10.70 -18.95 -17.84
C LEU A 110 -12.22 -18.87 -17.94
N ASN A 111 -12.92 -18.88 -16.80
CA ASN A 111 -14.38 -18.82 -16.75
C ASN A 111 -14.91 -17.39 -16.67
N ASN A 112 -14.04 -16.37 -16.78
CA ASN A 112 -14.38 -14.97 -16.59
C ASN A 112 -15.10 -14.70 -15.26
N PHE A 113 -14.73 -15.46 -14.22
CA PHE A 113 -15.40 -15.44 -12.93
C PHE A 113 -15.02 -14.20 -12.14
N HIS A 114 -13.78 -13.73 -12.21
CA HIS A 114 -13.31 -12.66 -11.34
C HIS A 114 -13.81 -11.27 -11.74
N THR A 115 -13.98 -10.39 -10.75
CA THR A 115 -14.23 -8.96 -10.99
C THR A 115 -13.06 -8.37 -11.78
N LYS A 116 -13.36 -7.66 -12.86
CA LYS A 116 -12.34 -6.95 -13.65
C LYS A 116 -12.05 -5.61 -13.02
N ILE A 117 -10.79 -5.40 -12.64
CA ILE A 117 -10.31 -4.11 -12.16
C ILE A 117 -9.95 -3.18 -13.32
N LEU A 118 -9.82 -1.89 -13.00
CA LEU A 118 -9.35 -0.87 -13.93
C LEU A 118 -8.04 -0.25 -13.46
N PHE A 119 -7.19 0.16 -14.40
CA PHE A 119 -5.97 0.88 -14.09
C PHE A 119 -6.25 2.39 -14.06
N THR A 120 -6.03 3.04 -12.92
CA THR A 120 -6.24 4.49 -12.73
C THR A 120 -4.93 5.21 -12.41
N THR A 121 -3.85 4.71 -13.01
CA THR A 121 -2.51 5.27 -12.92
C THR A 121 -1.82 5.23 -14.28
N TYR A 122 -0.90 6.15 -14.52
CA TYR A 122 -0.10 6.22 -15.74
C TYR A 122 1.27 6.86 -15.45
N LEU A 123 2.35 6.23 -15.90
CA LEU A 123 3.69 6.82 -15.90
C LEU A 123 3.99 7.42 -17.27
N VAL A 124 4.09 8.74 -17.32
CA VAL A 124 4.58 9.47 -18.49
C VAL A 124 6.10 9.46 -18.46
N LYS A 125 6.74 9.07 -19.57
CA LYS A 125 8.21 9.00 -19.72
C LYS A 125 8.67 9.81 -20.94
N GLY A 126 9.98 10.04 -21.03
CA GLY A 126 10.58 10.72 -22.18
C GLY A 126 10.27 12.22 -22.20
N LEU A 127 10.03 12.80 -21.04
CA LEU A 127 9.82 14.24 -20.89
C LEU A 127 11.16 14.98 -20.83
N ASN A 128 11.13 16.28 -21.11
CA ASN A 128 12.28 17.15 -21.01
C ASN A 128 12.39 17.70 -19.58
N PRO A 129 13.61 17.92 -19.05
CA PRO A 129 13.80 18.59 -17.77
C PRO A 129 13.18 19.98 -17.73
N ASN A 130 12.76 20.42 -16.54
CA ASN A 130 12.25 21.78 -16.28
C ASN A 130 11.11 22.24 -17.20
N THR A 131 10.29 21.31 -17.71
CA THR A 131 9.30 21.58 -18.75
C THR A 131 7.89 21.42 -18.20
N ILE A 132 7.01 22.34 -18.58
CA ILE A 132 5.58 22.33 -18.20
C ILE A 132 4.79 21.51 -19.23
N TYR A 133 3.89 20.69 -18.71
CA TYR A 133 2.95 19.88 -19.47
C TYR A 133 1.55 20.00 -18.90
N THR A 134 0.53 19.94 -19.76
CA THR A 134 -0.86 19.80 -19.34
C THR A 134 -1.35 18.38 -19.56
N PHE A 135 -2.18 17.88 -18.65
CA PHE A 135 -2.75 16.53 -18.72
C PHE A 135 -4.25 16.53 -18.50
N ILE A 136 -4.95 15.68 -19.26
CA ILE A 136 -6.33 15.25 -18.99
C ILE A 136 -6.43 13.73 -19.14
N VAL A 137 -7.49 13.15 -18.60
CA VAL A 137 -7.86 11.74 -18.79
C VAL A 137 -9.30 11.65 -19.29
N ARG A 138 -9.55 10.67 -20.18
CA ARG A 138 -10.89 10.28 -20.61
C ARG A 138 -11.09 8.79 -20.34
N ALA A 139 -12.25 8.43 -19.82
CA ALA A 139 -12.63 7.02 -19.76
C ALA A 139 -12.93 6.49 -21.16
N VAL A 140 -12.73 5.20 -21.36
CA VAL A 140 -13.02 4.48 -22.61
C VAL A 140 -13.98 3.35 -22.28
N ASP A 141 -15.12 3.32 -22.97
CA ASP A 141 -16.11 2.26 -22.81
C ASP A 141 -15.80 1.00 -23.64
N SER A 142 -16.59 -0.05 -23.46
CA SER A 142 -16.42 -1.32 -24.19
C SER A 142 -16.57 -1.22 -25.71
N ASN A 143 -17.22 -0.17 -26.22
CA ASN A 143 -17.35 0.12 -27.65
C ASN A 143 -16.19 0.99 -28.18
N GLY A 144 -15.28 1.42 -27.31
CA GLY A 144 -14.17 2.31 -27.63
C GLY A 144 -14.52 3.80 -27.60
N ALA A 145 -15.72 4.17 -27.17
CA ALA A 145 -16.12 5.57 -27.06
C ALA A 145 -15.49 6.23 -25.82
N GLU A 146 -15.08 7.50 -25.98
CA GLU A 146 -14.48 8.28 -24.89
C GLU A 146 -15.52 9.11 -24.12
N SER A 147 -15.30 9.27 -22.82
CA SER A 147 -16.01 10.25 -22.01
C SER A 147 -15.56 11.69 -22.31
N GLY A 148 -16.21 12.66 -21.65
CA GLY A 148 -15.66 14.01 -21.49
C GLY A 148 -14.32 14.03 -20.73
N ASN A 149 -13.65 15.20 -20.76
CA ASN A 149 -12.36 15.41 -20.09
C ASN A 149 -12.51 15.40 -18.57
N SER A 150 -11.55 14.79 -17.86
CA SER A 150 -11.31 15.07 -16.44
C SER A 150 -10.99 16.55 -16.20
N ASN A 151 -10.81 16.92 -14.92
CA ASN A 151 -10.08 18.15 -14.61
C ASN A 151 -8.70 18.13 -15.32
N GLN A 152 -8.32 19.27 -15.90
CA GLN A 152 -6.98 19.45 -16.44
C GLN A 152 -6.01 19.76 -15.30
N ILE A 153 -4.81 19.19 -15.36
CA ILE A 153 -3.71 19.58 -14.49
C ILE A 153 -2.55 20.16 -15.29
N VAL A 154 -1.80 21.05 -14.64
CA VAL A 154 -0.51 21.58 -15.11
C VAL A 154 0.56 20.98 -14.22
N ALA A 155 1.51 20.25 -14.80
CA ALA A 155 2.62 19.65 -14.07
C ALA A 155 3.95 20.02 -14.72
N LYS A 156 5.01 20.09 -13.91
CA LYS A 156 6.34 20.47 -14.35
C LYS A 156 7.35 19.40 -13.93
N THR A 157 8.18 18.96 -14.87
CA THR A 157 9.31 18.07 -14.57
C THR A 157 10.38 18.80 -13.76
N ALA A 158 11.17 18.04 -13.02
CA ALA A 158 12.27 18.60 -12.23
C ALA A 158 13.40 19.12 -13.11
N ASN A 159 14.26 19.98 -12.53
CA ASN A 159 15.57 20.27 -13.10
C ASN A 159 16.49 19.04 -13.02
N ASN A 160 17.51 18.99 -13.89
CA ASN A 160 18.64 18.09 -13.71
C ASN A 160 19.22 18.24 -12.30
N TYR A 161 19.66 17.12 -11.71
CA TYR A 161 20.34 17.15 -10.42
C TYR A 161 21.57 18.05 -10.53
N GLU A 162 21.65 19.04 -9.65
CA GLU A 162 22.83 19.91 -9.54
C GLU A 162 24.04 19.11 -9.06
N LYS A 163 23.78 18.13 -8.18
CA LYS A 163 24.80 17.27 -7.59
C LYS A 163 24.35 15.81 -7.57
N ILE A 164 25.20 14.94 -8.10
CA ILE A 164 25.09 13.50 -7.94
C ILE A 164 26.30 13.02 -7.15
N VAL A 165 26.06 12.43 -5.99
CA VAL A 165 27.08 11.83 -5.12
C VAL A 165 27.02 10.32 -5.31
N ASP A 166 27.85 9.79 -6.19
CA ASP A 166 28.08 8.35 -6.29
C ASP A 166 28.91 7.90 -5.08
N ILE A 167 28.39 6.93 -4.32
CA ILE A 167 29.06 6.48 -3.09
C ILE A 167 30.47 5.90 -3.33
N THR A 168 30.75 5.38 -4.53
CA THR A 168 32.07 4.82 -4.87
C THR A 168 33.12 5.94 -5.01
N THR A 169 32.71 7.11 -5.49
CA THR A 169 33.59 8.28 -5.60
C THR A 169 33.99 8.87 -4.26
N VAL A 170 33.24 8.57 -3.19
CA VAL A 170 33.57 8.93 -1.82
C VAL A 170 34.19 7.76 -1.03
N GLY A 171 34.50 6.64 -1.70
CA GLY A 171 35.27 5.53 -1.15
C GLY A 171 34.47 4.29 -0.73
N ALA A 172 33.20 4.16 -1.12
CA ALA A 172 32.43 2.96 -0.82
C ALA A 172 32.87 1.78 -1.71
N ILE A 173 32.99 0.60 -1.12
CA ILE A 173 33.43 -0.63 -1.79
C ILE A 173 32.27 -1.62 -1.82
N GLY A 174 31.89 -2.05 -3.03
CA GLY A 174 30.73 -2.91 -3.29
C GLY A 174 31.02 -4.41 -3.25
N ASP A 175 31.89 -4.87 -2.36
CA ASP A 175 32.38 -6.26 -2.24
C ASP A 175 31.51 -7.17 -1.35
N GLY A 176 30.47 -6.62 -0.73
CA GLY A 176 29.56 -7.32 0.19
C GLY A 176 30.09 -7.55 1.61
N THR A 177 31.31 -7.11 1.91
CA THR A 177 32.00 -7.35 3.20
C THR A 177 32.51 -6.07 3.88
N THR A 178 32.98 -5.09 3.09
CA THR A 178 33.42 -3.78 3.58
C THR A 178 32.25 -3.01 4.17
N LEU A 179 32.39 -2.54 5.41
CA LEU A 179 31.36 -1.74 6.08
C LEU A 179 31.42 -0.28 5.59
N ASN A 180 30.46 0.11 4.77
CA ASN A 180 30.42 1.40 4.07
C ASN A 180 29.66 2.50 4.83
N THR A 181 29.29 2.30 6.08
CA THR A 181 28.34 3.17 6.80
C THR A 181 28.77 4.62 6.86
N GLN A 182 30.01 4.88 7.26
CA GLN A 182 30.53 6.25 7.35
C GLN A 182 30.59 6.90 5.97
N THR A 183 30.98 6.14 4.95
CA THR A 183 31.12 6.63 3.58
C THR A 183 29.76 6.97 2.96
N ILE A 184 28.76 6.11 3.13
CA ILE A 184 27.40 6.35 2.64
C ILE A 184 26.75 7.50 3.44
N GLN A 185 26.95 7.56 4.75
CA GLN A 185 26.45 8.68 5.56
C GLN A 185 27.08 10.00 5.12
N LYS A 186 28.39 10.03 4.83
CA LYS A 186 29.06 11.20 4.25
C LYS A 186 28.43 11.61 2.92
N ALA A 187 28.09 10.64 2.05
CA ALA A 187 27.40 10.95 0.80
C ALA A 187 26.02 11.60 1.03
N ILE A 188 25.28 11.12 2.02
CA ILE A 188 24.00 11.70 2.45
C ILE A 188 24.18 13.12 3.01
N ASP A 189 25.15 13.32 3.89
CA ASP A 189 25.41 14.62 4.51
C ASP A 189 25.90 15.66 3.49
N LEU A 190 26.58 15.23 2.42
CA LEU A 190 26.94 16.10 1.29
C LEU A 190 25.73 16.65 0.52
N CYS A 191 24.53 16.10 0.74
CA CYS A 191 23.27 16.60 0.19
C CYS A 191 22.48 17.51 1.16
N SER A 192 22.92 17.72 2.42
CA SER A 192 22.15 18.46 3.43
C SER A 192 21.85 19.93 3.08
N ASN A 193 22.64 20.55 2.20
CA ASN A 193 22.44 21.94 1.78
C ASN A 193 21.51 22.10 0.56
N SER A 194 20.95 20.99 0.06
CA SER A 194 20.02 21.01 -1.06
C SER A 194 18.74 21.78 -0.70
N THR A 195 18.22 22.58 -1.64
CA THR A 195 16.99 23.36 -1.47
C THR A 195 15.79 22.73 -2.18
N SER A 196 15.98 21.56 -2.80
CA SER A 196 14.97 20.83 -3.57
C SER A 196 15.18 19.33 -3.45
N PRO A 197 14.13 18.48 -3.46
CA PRO A 197 14.29 17.02 -3.53
C PRO A 197 15.06 16.54 -4.77
N PHE A 198 15.24 17.42 -5.75
CA PHE A 198 15.99 17.19 -6.99
C PHE A 198 17.33 17.94 -7.05
N GLY A 199 17.73 18.67 -6.01
CA GLY A 199 19.00 19.40 -5.98
C GLY A 199 20.19 18.46 -5.80
N CYS A 200 20.07 17.47 -4.92
CA CYS A 200 21.12 16.49 -4.66
C CYS A 200 20.61 15.04 -4.67
N LYS A 201 21.34 14.18 -5.35
CA LYS A 201 21.12 12.73 -5.42
C LYS A 201 22.28 11.97 -4.84
N VAL A 202 22.02 11.06 -3.90
CA VAL A 202 22.96 9.98 -3.53
C VAL A 202 22.68 8.79 -4.44
N LEU A 203 23.70 8.31 -5.15
CA LEU A 203 23.61 7.16 -6.05
C LEU A 203 24.34 5.96 -5.45
N ILE A 204 23.62 4.85 -5.30
CA ILE A 204 24.17 3.53 -5.00
C ILE A 204 24.28 2.78 -6.35
N PRO A 205 25.48 2.61 -6.91
CA PRO A 205 25.64 1.91 -8.19
C PRO A 205 25.53 0.40 -8.01
N LYS A 206 25.66 -0.35 -9.12
CA LYS A 206 25.71 -1.81 -9.10
C LYS A 206 26.82 -2.31 -8.17
N GLY A 207 26.51 -3.28 -7.32
CA GLY A 207 27.43 -3.84 -6.33
C GLY A 207 26.70 -4.24 -5.05
N ILE A 208 27.38 -4.91 -4.12
CA ILE A 208 26.84 -5.25 -2.80
C ILE A 208 27.52 -4.38 -1.76
N PHE A 209 26.79 -3.43 -1.18
CA PHE A 209 27.33 -2.51 -0.18
C PHE A 209 26.79 -2.88 1.20
N LEU A 210 27.68 -3.29 2.11
CA LEU A 210 27.30 -3.56 3.50
C LEU A 210 27.27 -2.25 4.30
N SER A 211 26.23 -2.01 5.10
CA SER A 211 26.13 -0.84 5.97
C SER A 211 25.35 -1.12 7.26
N GLY A 212 25.69 -0.48 8.37
CA GLY A 212 24.78 -0.20 9.48
C GLY A 212 23.82 0.97 9.19
N PRO A 213 23.17 1.51 10.23
CA PRO A 213 22.14 2.53 10.12
C PRO A 213 22.57 3.77 9.33
N LEU A 214 21.65 4.27 8.50
CA LEU A 214 21.77 5.50 7.73
C LEU A 214 20.66 6.48 8.15
N PHE A 215 21.00 7.77 8.19
CA PHE A 215 20.12 8.86 8.58
C PHE A 215 19.92 9.78 7.39
N LEU A 216 18.71 9.80 6.85
CA LEU A 216 18.35 10.61 5.69
C LEU A 216 18.22 12.09 6.08
N ARG A 217 18.29 12.96 5.07
CA ARG A 217 18.18 14.42 5.20
C ARG A 217 17.01 14.93 4.36
N SER A 218 16.56 16.14 4.65
CA SER A 218 15.56 16.80 3.80
C SER A 218 16.12 17.09 2.41
N GLN A 219 15.23 17.32 1.44
CA GLN A 219 15.58 17.85 0.11
C GLN A 219 16.58 16.96 -0.66
N MET A 220 16.38 15.64 -0.66
CA MET A 220 17.29 14.72 -1.33
C MET A 220 16.57 13.59 -2.08
N THR A 221 17.28 13.03 -3.06
CA THR A 221 16.96 11.73 -3.65
C THR A 221 18.04 10.71 -3.27
N PHE A 222 17.63 9.53 -2.81
CA PHE A 222 18.47 8.35 -2.60
C PHE A 222 18.11 7.31 -3.64
N GLU A 223 19.00 7.05 -4.61
CA GLU A 223 18.75 6.17 -5.74
C GLU A 223 19.59 4.89 -5.66
N LEU A 224 18.95 3.73 -5.79
CA LEU A 224 19.62 2.44 -5.99
C LEU A 224 19.51 2.03 -7.45
N ALA A 225 20.64 2.03 -8.15
CA ALA A 225 20.71 1.65 -9.55
C ALA A 225 20.37 0.16 -9.75
N ASN A 226 20.12 -0.23 -11.01
CA ASN A 226 19.92 -1.62 -11.36
C ASN A 226 21.12 -2.49 -10.96
N GLY A 227 20.87 -3.57 -10.22
CA GLY A 227 21.90 -4.46 -9.68
C GLY A 227 22.63 -3.93 -8.43
N ALA A 228 22.21 -2.79 -7.87
CA ALA A 228 22.66 -2.34 -6.55
C ALA A 228 21.98 -3.17 -5.46
N ILE A 229 22.74 -3.66 -4.49
CA ILE A 229 22.24 -4.27 -3.26
C ILE A 229 22.86 -3.52 -2.09
N LEU A 230 22.04 -2.80 -1.34
CA LEU A 230 22.46 -2.20 -0.08
C LEU A 230 22.00 -3.10 1.06
N ARG A 231 22.95 -3.76 1.72
CA ARG A 231 22.69 -4.78 2.73
C ARG A 231 23.02 -4.29 4.14
N ALA A 232 22.13 -4.57 5.08
CA ALA A 232 22.36 -4.28 6.48
C ALA A 232 23.46 -5.18 7.09
N THR A 233 24.36 -4.62 7.89
CA THR A 233 25.29 -5.43 8.69
C THR A 233 24.53 -6.21 9.75
N SER A 234 24.92 -7.45 10.02
CA SER A 234 24.34 -8.26 11.10
C SER A 234 24.91 -7.92 12.48
N ASN A 235 25.90 -7.02 12.58
CA ASN A 235 26.49 -6.62 13.85
C ASN A 235 25.53 -5.71 14.65
N ALA A 236 24.88 -6.28 15.66
CA ALA A 236 23.90 -5.58 16.50
C ALA A 236 24.47 -4.33 17.18
N ALA A 237 25.76 -4.31 17.54
CA ALA A 237 26.40 -3.15 18.19
C ALA A 237 26.47 -1.90 17.30
N LYS A 238 26.21 -2.04 15.98
CA LYS A 238 26.13 -0.90 15.05
C LYS A 238 24.78 -0.18 15.06
N TYR A 239 23.78 -0.72 15.76
CA TYR A 239 22.42 -0.17 15.81
C TYR A 239 22.16 0.45 17.19
N PRO A 240 22.40 1.76 17.37
CA PRO A 240 22.18 2.42 18.65
C PRO A 240 20.71 2.30 19.09
N LEU A 241 20.50 2.12 20.40
CA LEU A 241 19.16 2.08 20.98
C LEU A 241 18.57 3.48 21.07
N GLN A 242 17.38 3.65 20.51
CA GLN A 242 16.50 4.79 20.71
C GLN A 242 15.69 4.57 21.99
N TYR A 243 15.60 5.61 22.82
CA TYR A 243 14.88 5.59 24.11
C TYR A 243 15.23 4.37 24.98
N GLY A 244 16.50 3.93 24.93
CA GLY A 244 17.05 2.85 25.74
C GLY A 244 16.54 1.43 25.44
N SER A 245 15.68 1.23 24.43
CA SER A 245 15.00 -0.06 24.23
C SER A 245 14.84 -0.54 22.79
N THR A 246 14.78 0.37 21.81
CA THR A 246 14.51 0.00 20.41
C THR A 246 15.70 0.34 19.54
N PRO A 247 16.37 -0.60 18.85
CA PRO A 247 17.49 -0.26 17.97
C PRO A 247 17.02 0.65 16.83
N SER A 248 17.89 1.54 16.37
CA SER A 248 17.69 2.32 15.15
C SER A 248 17.31 1.41 13.97
N ALA A 249 16.48 1.89 13.05
CA ALA A 249 16.22 1.17 11.81
C ALA A 249 17.47 1.15 10.90
N PHE A 250 17.43 0.38 9.81
CA PHE A 250 18.48 0.47 8.81
C PHE A 250 18.48 1.85 8.13
N PHE A 251 17.30 2.37 7.80
CA PHE A 251 17.08 3.74 7.34
C PHE A 251 16.24 4.53 8.33
N ASN A 252 16.70 5.74 8.62
CA ASN A 252 16.14 6.60 9.66
C ASN A 252 15.78 7.96 9.05
N ALA A 253 14.50 8.31 9.13
CA ALA A 253 13.97 9.59 8.68
C ALA A 253 13.14 10.20 9.81
N TYR A 254 13.63 11.29 10.40
CA TYR A 254 13.03 11.92 11.57
C TYR A 254 12.90 13.43 11.35
N ALA A 255 11.66 13.95 11.38
CA ALA A 255 11.37 15.38 11.27
C ALA A 255 12.00 16.06 10.03
N ILE A 256 11.95 15.38 8.88
CA ILE A 256 12.52 15.83 7.61
C ILE A 256 11.47 15.89 6.52
N ASN A 257 11.75 16.59 5.43
CA ASN A 257 10.79 16.81 4.36
C ASN A 257 11.40 16.67 2.97
N ASN A 258 10.53 16.40 1.99
CA ASN A 258 10.86 16.32 0.58
C ASN A 258 11.96 15.29 0.26
N ILE A 259 11.61 14.02 0.41
CA ILE A 259 12.55 12.91 0.27
C ILE A 259 12.09 11.96 -0.80
N ARG A 260 13.02 11.46 -1.61
CA ARG A 260 12.77 10.41 -2.59
C ARG A 260 13.70 9.23 -2.34
N VAL A 261 13.17 8.02 -2.30
CA VAL A 261 13.93 6.76 -2.28
C VAL A 261 13.51 5.95 -3.51
N VAL A 262 14.42 5.79 -4.47
CA VAL A 262 14.05 5.35 -5.81
C VAL A 262 15.03 4.34 -6.41
N GLY A 263 14.63 3.76 -7.54
CA GLY A 263 15.49 2.97 -8.41
C GLY A 263 15.30 1.47 -8.24
N PRO A 264 15.66 0.67 -9.25
CA PRO A 264 15.30 -0.75 -9.31
C PRO A 264 16.20 -1.67 -8.48
N GLY A 265 17.13 -1.12 -7.70
CA GLY A 265 17.99 -1.90 -6.80
C GLY A 265 17.25 -2.47 -5.58
N THR A 266 18.02 -3.11 -4.71
CA THR A 266 17.52 -3.86 -3.55
C THR A 266 18.06 -3.28 -2.25
N ILE A 267 17.18 -3.06 -1.28
CA ILE A 267 17.54 -2.85 0.12
C ILE A 267 17.28 -4.15 0.89
N ASP A 268 18.35 -4.77 1.36
CA ASP A 268 18.37 -6.07 2.04
C ASP A 268 18.63 -5.86 3.54
N GLY A 269 17.62 -6.13 4.38
CA GLY A 269 17.72 -5.95 5.83
C GLY A 269 18.58 -6.99 6.55
N ASN A 270 19.06 -8.03 5.85
CA ASN A 270 19.87 -9.10 6.40
C ASN A 270 19.32 -9.65 7.74
N GLY A 271 18.00 -9.69 7.86
CA GLY A 271 17.30 -10.06 9.09
C GLY A 271 17.43 -11.54 9.40
N TRP A 272 17.24 -12.37 8.38
CA TRP A 272 17.03 -13.80 8.49
C TRP A 272 17.84 -14.58 7.46
N LYS A 273 18.16 -15.83 7.81
CA LYS A 273 18.69 -16.79 6.86
C LYS A 273 17.60 -17.16 5.86
N LEU A 274 17.97 -17.39 4.60
CA LEU A 274 17.05 -17.93 3.60
C LEU A 274 16.65 -19.35 4.01
N ALA A 275 15.36 -19.66 4.02
CA ALA A 275 14.89 -21.02 4.32
C ALA A 275 14.81 -21.86 3.04
N SER A 276 14.19 -21.30 1.99
CA SER A 276 14.07 -21.92 0.68
C SER A 276 13.78 -20.86 -0.39
N ASN A 277 13.68 -21.28 -1.64
CA ASN A 277 13.04 -20.49 -2.69
C ASN A 277 11.75 -21.20 -3.11
N ALA A 278 10.68 -20.42 -3.25
CA ALA A 278 9.46 -20.86 -3.88
C ALA A 278 9.45 -20.42 -5.34
N THR A 279 8.49 -20.94 -6.10
CA THR A 279 8.23 -20.51 -7.46
C THR A 279 7.01 -19.57 -7.47
N ASP A 280 7.13 -18.42 -8.12
CA ASP A 280 6.01 -17.52 -8.40
C ASP A 280 5.19 -18.01 -9.61
N GLU A 281 4.07 -17.35 -9.84
CA GLU A 281 3.05 -17.56 -10.88
C GLU A 281 3.57 -17.35 -12.31
N PHE A 282 4.82 -16.91 -12.47
CA PHE A 282 5.55 -16.86 -13.73
C PHE A 282 6.68 -17.91 -13.82
N GLY A 283 6.81 -18.79 -12.83
CA GLY A 283 7.91 -19.75 -12.78
C GLY A 283 9.23 -19.18 -12.22
N LYS A 284 9.23 -17.95 -11.69
CA LYS A 284 10.45 -17.31 -11.17
C LYS A 284 10.68 -17.66 -9.70
N GLN A 285 11.94 -17.75 -9.31
CA GLN A 285 12.30 -17.99 -7.92
C GLN A 285 12.01 -16.75 -7.06
N ILE A 286 11.32 -16.95 -5.95
CA ILE A 286 11.02 -15.92 -4.94
C ILE A 286 11.49 -16.42 -3.57
N PRO A 287 12.20 -15.60 -2.77
CA PRO A 287 12.78 -16.05 -1.51
C PRO A 287 11.70 -16.36 -0.48
N VAL A 288 11.90 -17.45 0.27
CA VAL A 288 11.11 -17.78 1.45
C VAL A 288 12.01 -17.79 2.66
N TYR A 289 11.71 -16.91 3.60
CA TYR A 289 12.34 -16.82 4.91
C TYR A 289 11.60 -17.68 5.93
N PRO A 290 12.28 -18.12 7.00
CA PRO A 290 11.66 -18.96 8.01
C PRO A 290 10.66 -18.17 8.87
N LYS A 291 9.56 -18.83 9.25
CA LYS A 291 8.64 -18.32 10.26
C LYS A 291 9.30 -18.37 11.65
N GLY A 292 10.07 -17.34 11.96
CA GLY A 292 10.77 -17.23 13.24
C GLY A 292 9.84 -17.14 14.45
N SER A 293 10.27 -17.63 15.59
CA SER A 293 9.64 -17.45 16.90
C SER A 293 10.70 -17.21 17.98
N PHE A 294 10.28 -16.95 19.21
CA PHE A 294 11.14 -16.65 20.35
C PHE A 294 12.10 -17.81 20.62
N ASN A 295 11.65 -19.02 20.33
CA ASN A 295 12.40 -20.22 20.60
C ASN A 295 13.32 -20.58 19.42
N THR A 296 13.08 -20.03 18.23
CA THR A 296 13.80 -20.43 17.00
C THR A 296 14.67 -19.33 16.40
N PHE A 297 14.51 -18.06 16.80
CA PHE A 297 15.22 -16.93 16.20
C PHE A 297 16.74 -17.08 16.28
N LYS A 298 17.28 -17.66 17.37
CA LYS A 298 18.74 -17.82 17.55
C LYS A 298 19.38 -18.61 16.41
N ASN A 299 18.66 -19.58 15.86
CA ASN A 299 19.17 -20.46 14.81
C ASN A 299 18.84 -19.95 13.40
N LEU A 300 17.74 -19.21 13.26
CA LEU A 300 17.15 -18.81 11.99
C LEU A 300 17.49 -17.36 11.57
N GLY A 301 17.80 -16.50 12.53
CA GLY A 301 18.09 -15.09 12.30
C GLY A 301 19.56 -14.83 11.92
N ASN A 302 19.78 -13.73 11.22
CA ASN A 302 21.06 -13.07 11.04
C ASN A 302 21.10 -11.83 11.96
N LEU A 303 20.80 -10.63 11.45
CA LEU A 303 20.67 -9.42 12.26
C LEU A 303 19.63 -9.58 13.37
N ALA A 304 18.49 -10.21 13.05
CA ALA A 304 17.41 -10.44 14.02
C ALA A 304 17.90 -11.22 15.25
N ALA A 305 18.71 -12.26 15.02
CA ALA A 305 19.25 -13.06 16.13
C ALA A 305 20.23 -12.26 16.99
N ASN A 306 21.16 -11.58 16.34
CA ASN A 306 22.18 -10.82 17.03
C ASN A 306 21.59 -9.70 17.89
N GLN A 307 20.54 -9.03 17.40
CA GLN A 307 19.89 -7.94 18.15
C GLN A 307 19.08 -8.45 19.33
N ILE A 308 18.30 -9.52 19.16
CA ILE A 308 17.53 -10.08 20.27
C ILE A 308 18.46 -10.56 21.39
N MET A 309 19.58 -11.22 21.04
CA MET A 309 20.56 -11.68 22.04
C MET A 309 21.27 -10.52 22.74
N ALA A 310 21.62 -9.45 22.02
CA ALA A 310 22.29 -8.29 22.59
C ALA A 310 21.38 -7.44 23.49
N ASN A 311 20.07 -7.42 23.22
CA ASN A 311 19.11 -6.50 23.84
C ASN A 311 18.14 -7.21 24.80
N GLY A 312 18.63 -8.16 25.59
CA GLY A 312 17.87 -8.76 26.70
C GLY A 312 16.79 -9.77 26.29
N ASN A 313 16.90 -10.38 25.11
CA ASN A 313 15.94 -11.35 24.57
C ASN A 313 14.51 -10.78 24.46
N ASN A 314 14.33 -9.62 23.84
CA ASN A 314 13.01 -9.03 23.60
C ASN A 314 12.68 -8.95 22.09
N TYR A 315 11.50 -9.40 21.66
CA TYR A 315 11.13 -9.39 20.23
C TYR A 315 11.10 -8.01 19.58
N VAL A 316 10.76 -6.96 20.34
CA VAL A 316 10.73 -5.57 19.84
C VAL A 316 12.12 -4.97 19.68
N SER A 317 13.16 -5.69 20.11
CA SER A 317 14.55 -5.24 20.02
C SER A 317 15.20 -5.51 18.65
N ARG A 318 14.39 -5.76 17.60
CA ARG A 318 14.85 -5.92 16.22
C ARG A 318 14.68 -4.61 15.45
N SER A 319 15.62 -4.30 14.56
CA SER A 319 15.51 -3.14 13.68
C SER A 319 14.41 -3.31 12.63
N ARG A 320 13.61 -2.27 12.45
CA ARG A 320 12.85 -2.07 11.21
C ARG A 320 13.79 -1.79 10.05
N LEU A 321 13.34 -2.01 8.81
CA LEU A 321 14.14 -1.61 7.65
C LEU A 321 14.15 -0.09 7.50
N PHE A 322 12.98 0.55 7.64
CA PHE A 322 12.81 2.00 7.66
C PHE A 322 12.00 2.42 8.89
N ALA A 323 12.49 3.45 9.58
CA ALA A 323 11.72 4.22 10.55
C ALA A 323 11.50 5.63 9.98
N ILE A 324 10.23 5.96 9.71
CA ILE A 324 9.80 7.18 9.03
C ILE A 324 8.88 7.94 9.99
N ASN A 325 9.41 8.94 10.68
CA ASN A 325 8.70 9.67 11.70
C ASN A 325 8.70 11.17 11.43
N SER A 326 7.52 11.80 11.50
CA SER A 326 7.35 13.24 11.27
C SER A 326 7.85 13.70 9.89
N VAL A 327 7.67 12.85 8.86
CA VAL A 327 8.11 13.17 7.50
C VAL A 327 6.99 13.85 6.72
N SER A 328 7.31 14.95 6.04
CA SER A 328 6.38 15.63 5.13
C SER A 328 6.86 15.53 3.68
N ASN A 329 6.03 15.00 2.80
CA ASN A 329 6.33 14.77 1.39
C ASN A 329 7.43 13.72 1.20
N LEU A 330 7.02 12.47 0.98
CA LEU A 330 7.91 11.34 0.74
C LEU A 330 7.45 10.58 -0.51
N TYR A 331 8.40 10.26 -1.38
CA TYR A 331 8.19 9.32 -2.49
C TYR A 331 9.11 8.11 -2.35
N ILE A 332 8.53 6.91 -2.37
CA ILE A 332 9.25 5.65 -2.49
C ILE A 332 8.77 4.97 -3.77
N GLY A 333 9.68 4.64 -4.69
CA GLY A 333 9.29 4.05 -5.96
C GLY A 333 10.43 3.70 -6.91
N GLY A 334 10.15 3.75 -8.21
CA GLY A 334 11.15 3.40 -9.23
C GLY A 334 11.50 1.92 -9.31
N ALA A 335 10.56 1.03 -8.96
CA ALA A 335 10.73 -0.43 -8.94
C ALA A 335 11.70 -0.97 -7.89
N ILE A 336 11.93 -0.21 -6.81
CA ILE A 336 12.79 -0.64 -5.69
C ILE A 336 12.27 -1.92 -5.02
N THR A 337 13.20 -2.77 -4.61
CA THR A 337 12.89 -4.01 -3.88
C THR A 337 13.33 -3.90 -2.41
N PHE A 338 12.40 -4.13 -1.49
CA PHE A 338 12.68 -4.35 -0.07
C PHE A 338 12.72 -5.83 0.23
N LEU A 339 13.82 -6.28 0.83
CA LEU A 339 14.15 -7.69 1.04
C LEU A 339 14.60 -7.92 2.49
N ASN A 340 14.22 -9.07 3.05
CA ASN A 340 14.78 -9.61 4.30
C ASN A 340 14.89 -8.65 5.51
N PRO A 341 13.85 -7.89 5.88
CA PRO A 341 13.94 -7.02 7.05
C PRO A 341 14.14 -7.86 8.33
N SER A 342 14.83 -7.30 9.33
CA SER A 342 14.92 -7.93 10.66
C SER A 342 13.54 -7.95 11.34
N MET A 343 12.72 -6.91 11.13
CA MET A 343 11.35 -6.75 11.63
C MET A 343 10.44 -6.16 10.52
N THR A 344 9.62 -5.16 10.82
CA THR A 344 8.77 -4.44 9.87
C THR A 344 9.61 -3.76 8.79
N THR A 345 9.11 -3.72 7.56
CA THR A 345 9.82 -3.07 6.45
C THR A 345 9.71 -1.55 6.55
N LEU A 346 8.55 -0.95 6.26
CA LEU A 346 8.36 0.50 6.35
C LEU A 346 7.48 0.84 7.55
N GLY A 347 8.04 1.42 8.61
CA GLY A 347 7.27 1.88 9.79
C GLY A 347 7.08 3.39 9.80
N PHE A 348 5.82 3.85 9.82
CA PHE A 348 5.44 5.26 9.79
C PHE A 348 4.89 5.77 11.12
N GLY A 349 5.26 7.00 11.47
CA GLY A 349 4.67 7.80 12.54
C GLY A 349 4.56 9.27 12.14
N ASP A 350 3.47 9.94 12.52
CA ASP A 350 3.30 11.40 12.42
C ASP A 350 3.62 12.01 11.04
N SER A 351 3.46 11.24 9.96
CA SER A 351 3.92 11.62 8.61
C SER A 351 2.76 12.02 7.70
N LYS A 352 3.05 12.83 6.67
CA LYS A 352 2.03 13.32 5.73
C LYS A 352 2.52 13.40 4.29
N ASN A 353 1.59 13.22 3.36
CA ASN A 353 1.82 13.30 1.91
C ASN A 353 2.85 12.27 1.44
N VAL A 354 2.53 11.00 1.61
CA VAL A 354 3.41 9.87 1.29
C VAL A 354 2.91 9.17 0.02
N SER A 355 3.81 8.88 -0.90
CA SER A 355 3.54 8.14 -2.13
C SER A 355 4.48 6.95 -2.23
N ILE A 356 3.91 5.75 -2.16
CA ILE A 356 4.60 4.46 -2.32
C ILE A 356 4.08 3.86 -3.62
N ILE A 357 4.85 4.04 -4.69
CA ILE A 357 4.39 3.74 -6.05
C ILE A 357 5.38 2.81 -6.72
N ASN A 358 4.88 1.68 -7.21
CA ASN A 358 5.68 0.73 -7.96
C ASN A 358 6.87 0.19 -7.13
N VAL A 359 6.56 -0.43 -6.00
CA VAL A 359 7.52 -1.01 -5.04
C VAL A 359 7.33 -2.51 -4.91
N ARG A 360 8.40 -3.26 -4.68
CA ARG A 360 8.37 -4.71 -4.40
C ARG A 360 8.72 -4.99 -2.95
N PHE A 361 7.88 -5.75 -2.26
CA PHE A 361 8.14 -6.29 -0.93
C PHE A 361 8.31 -7.81 -1.04
N GLN A 362 9.48 -8.33 -0.66
CA GLN A 362 9.79 -9.76 -0.63
C GLN A 362 10.29 -10.14 0.76
N THR A 363 9.35 -10.42 1.66
CA THR A 363 9.63 -10.65 3.09
C THR A 363 8.93 -11.89 3.62
N TYR A 364 8.22 -12.65 2.79
CA TYR A 364 7.62 -13.92 3.19
C TYR A 364 8.69 -14.94 3.62
N ASN A 365 8.62 -15.65 4.76
CA ASN A 365 7.60 -15.67 5.81
C ASN A 365 8.14 -15.11 7.14
N ILE A 366 8.78 -13.94 7.10
CA ILE A 366 9.41 -13.28 8.26
C ILE A 366 8.36 -12.90 9.30
N ASN A 367 8.58 -13.31 10.56
CA ASN A 367 7.74 -12.90 11.69
C ASN A 367 7.79 -11.38 11.92
N ASN A 368 6.63 -10.71 11.93
CA ASN A 368 6.49 -9.24 11.92
C ASN A 368 7.18 -8.58 10.72
N GLY A 369 7.29 -9.31 9.61
CA GLY A 369 7.88 -8.86 8.35
C GLY A 369 6.87 -8.11 7.48
N ASP A 370 6.08 -7.22 8.10
CA ASP A 370 5.05 -6.45 7.42
C ASP A 370 5.66 -5.61 6.28
N GLY A 371 4.91 -5.41 5.21
CA GLY A 371 5.34 -4.54 4.11
C GLY A 371 5.35 -3.06 4.54
N ILE A 372 4.21 -2.59 5.03
CA ILE A 372 4.01 -1.19 5.43
C ILE A 372 3.22 -1.17 6.73
N ASP A 373 3.72 -0.45 7.74
CA ASP A 373 3.03 -0.24 9.02
C ASP A 373 2.80 1.27 9.21
N ILE A 374 1.52 1.67 9.29
CA ILE A 374 1.08 3.06 9.26
C ILE A 374 0.47 3.46 10.60
N GLY A 375 1.22 4.27 11.37
CA GLY A 375 0.73 4.97 12.55
C GLY A 375 0.66 6.48 12.37
N ARG A 376 -0.33 7.12 13.01
CA ARG A 376 -0.53 8.58 13.16
C ARG A 376 -0.23 9.43 11.91
N SER A 377 -0.56 8.93 10.72
CA SER A 377 -0.13 9.53 9.45
C SER A 377 -1.31 9.81 8.52
N SER A 378 -1.14 10.73 7.57
CA SER A 378 -2.22 11.12 6.66
C SER A 378 -1.81 11.38 5.21
N ASN A 379 -2.78 11.24 4.30
CA ASN A 379 -2.59 11.39 2.85
C ASN A 379 -1.49 10.45 2.32
N ILE A 380 -1.79 9.15 2.33
CA ILE A 380 -0.88 8.09 1.91
C ILE A 380 -1.46 7.37 0.69
N GLN A 381 -0.65 7.25 -0.36
CA GLN A 381 -1.01 6.58 -1.60
C GLN A 381 -0.10 5.38 -1.83
N ILE A 382 -0.70 4.20 -2.01
CA ILE A 382 -0.02 2.92 -2.23
C ILE A 382 -0.53 2.36 -3.56
N ILE A 383 0.31 2.48 -4.60
CA ILE A 383 -0.12 2.27 -5.99
C ILE A 383 0.82 1.32 -6.73
N GLY A 384 0.27 0.37 -7.50
CA GLY A 384 1.06 -0.36 -8.50
C GLY A 384 2.12 -1.31 -7.94
N SER A 385 2.03 -1.67 -6.65
CA SER A 385 3.09 -2.39 -5.93
C SER A 385 2.82 -3.90 -5.83
N PHE A 386 3.88 -4.67 -5.63
CA PHE A 386 3.85 -6.12 -5.43
C PHE A 386 4.22 -6.45 -3.99
N PHE A 387 3.37 -7.23 -3.31
CA PHE A 387 3.58 -7.65 -1.93
C PHE A 387 3.67 -9.16 -1.84
N ASP A 388 4.73 -9.69 -1.24
CA ASP A 388 4.86 -11.08 -0.79
C ASP A 388 5.51 -11.05 0.58
N THR A 389 4.69 -10.92 1.63
CA THR A 389 5.12 -10.50 2.97
C THR A 389 4.94 -11.55 4.03
N GLY A 390 5.81 -11.53 5.05
CA GLY A 390 5.76 -12.50 6.16
C GLY A 390 4.72 -12.20 7.23
N ASP A 391 4.16 -11.01 7.22
CA ASP A 391 3.03 -10.61 8.07
C ASP A 391 2.03 -9.79 7.22
N ASP A 392 1.30 -8.85 7.81
CA ASP A 392 0.38 -7.96 7.08
C ASP A 392 1.10 -7.25 5.91
N CYS A 393 0.49 -7.23 4.72
CA CYS A 393 1.07 -6.51 3.58
C CYS A 393 1.09 -5.00 3.88
N ILE A 394 -0.03 -4.51 4.44
CA ILE A 394 -0.21 -3.15 4.93
C ILE A 394 -0.94 -3.21 6.28
N ALA A 395 -0.27 -2.87 7.37
CA ALA A 395 -0.84 -2.66 8.69
C ALA A 395 -1.17 -1.18 8.91
N ILE A 396 -2.36 -0.88 9.44
CA ILE A 396 -2.88 0.49 9.58
C ILE A 396 -3.52 0.65 10.95
N GLY A 397 -2.92 1.45 11.83
CA GLY A 397 -3.48 1.65 13.15
C GLY A 397 -2.52 2.33 14.12
N THR A 398 -3.09 2.97 15.13
CA THR A 398 -2.36 3.52 16.26
C THR A 398 -3.27 3.70 17.46
N GLY A 399 -2.65 3.72 18.64
CA GLY A 399 -3.34 3.95 19.91
C GLY A 399 -4.14 2.75 20.39
N CYS A 400 -4.26 2.60 21.71
CA CYS A 400 -5.11 1.61 22.34
C CYS A 400 -5.24 1.95 23.85
N GLY A 401 -6.37 1.63 24.46
CA GLY A 401 -6.55 1.68 25.92
C GLY A 401 -6.81 3.10 26.43
N ILE A 402 -6.25 3.43 27.59
CA ILE A 402 -6.44 4.72 28.27
C ILE A 402 -5.99 5.92 27.42
N ASN A 403 -5.11 5.68 26.46
CA ASN A 403 -4.59 6.70 25.54
C ASN A 403 -5.39 6.84 24.24
N ALA A 404 -6.48 6.10 24.07
CA ALA A 404 -7.32 6.20 22.89
C ALA A 404 -7.85 7.64 22.67
N GLY A 405 -7.67 8.16 21.46
CA GLY A 405 -8.13 9.48 21.06
C GLY A 405 -7.22 10.62 21.53
N GLN A 406 -6.03 10.32 22.06
CA GLN A 406 -5.06 11.33 22.48
C GLN A 406 -4.10 11.74 21.35
N SER A 407 -3.98 10.94 20.28
CA SER A 407 -3.19 11.29 19.10
C SER A 407 -4.06 11.52 17.86
N PRO A 408 -3.53 12.20 16.83
CA PRO A 408 -4.21 12.31 15.54
C PRO A 408 -4.49 10.95 14.90
N PRO A 409 -5.60 10.82 14.14
CA PRO A 409 -5.96 9.58 13.47
C PRO A 409 -5.02 9.24 12.32
N VAL A 410 -5.02 7.97 11.94
CA VAL A 410 -4.56 7.57 10.60
C VAL A 410 -5.68 7.87 9.61
N GLN A 411 -5.44 8.70 8.60
CA GLN A 411 -6.52 9.12 7.70
C GLN A 411 -6.11 9.42 6.26
N CYS A 412 -7.07 9.38 5.34
CA CYS A 412 -6.86 9.62 3.92
C CYS A 412 -5.85 8.64 3.30
N ILE A 413 -6.23 7.36 3.24
CA ILE A 413 -5.39 6.30 2.66
C ILE A 413 -6.00 5.82 1.34
N LEU A 414 -5.20 5.80 0.28
CA LEU A 414 -5.56 5.26 -1.04
C LEU A 414 -4.70 4.03 -1.35
N ILE A 415 -5.33 2.89 -1.58
CA ILE A 415 -4.68 1.61 -1.91
C ILE A 415 -5.25 1.10 -3.23
N LYS A 416 -4.46 1.15 -4.31
CA LYS A 416 -4.95 0.70 -5.62
C LYS A 416 -3.94 0.12 -6.60
N ASN A 417 -4.44 -0.69 -7.53
CA ASN A 417 -3.64 -1.33 -8.57
C ASN A 417 -2.48 -2.16 -8.03
N ASN A 418 -2.60 -2.71 -6.82
CA ASN A 418 -1.58 -3.55 -6.19
C ASN A 418 -1.87 -5.04 -6.42
N TYR A 419 -0.81 -5.84 -6.36
CA TYR A 419 -0.88 -7.30 -6.35
C TYR A 419 -0.39 -7.80 -4.99
N PHE A 420 -1.32 -8.26 -4.15
CA PHE A 420 -1.04 -8.86 -2.86
C PHE A 420 -0.94 -10.38 -3.05
N ARG A 421 0.28 -10.92 -2.92
CA ARG A 421 0.57 -12.36 -2.97
C ARG A 421 0.41 -12.96 -1.57
N HIS A 422 1.47 -13.44 -0.92
CA HIS A 422 1.35 -13.84 0.49
C HIS A 422 1.31 -12.64 1.44
N GLY A 423 0.68 -12.85 2.60
CA GLY A 423 0.64 -11.92 3.73
C GLY A 423 -0.51 -12.24 4.68
N HIS A 424 -0.40 -11.80 5.95
CA HIS A 424 -1.44 -12.04 6.96
C HIS A 424 -2.73 -11.22 6.73
N GLY A 425 -2.69 -10.23 5.84
CA GLY A 425 -3.82 -9.42 5.41
C GLY A 425 -3.39 -8.53 4.26
N ALA A 426 -4.19 -8.45 3.20
CA ALA A 426 -3.88 -7.58 2.05
C ALA A 426 -3.82 -6.10 2.51
N PRO A 427 -4.89 -5.57 3.12
CA PRO A 427 -4.73 -4.57 4.17
C PRO A 427 -5.35 -5.04 5.50
N SER A 428 -4.61 -4.76 6.57
CA SER A 428 -4.99 -5.00 7.95
C SER A 428 -5.09 -3.69 8.73
N PHE A 429 -6.23 -3.48 9.36
CA PHE A 429 -6.53 -2.35 10.23
C PHE A 429 -6.48 -2.80 11.68
N GLY A 430 -5.61 -2.18 12.46
CA GLY A 430 -5.33 -2.54 13.85
C GLY A 430 -4.16 -3.51 14.01
N SER A 431 -3.95 -4.11 15.18
CA SER A 431 -4.95 -4.19 16.26
C SER A 431 -5.17 -2.91 17.06
N ASN A 432 -4.27 -1.94 16.93
CA ASN A 432 -4.29 -0.71 17.69
C ASN A 432 -5.12 0.33 16.93
N THR A 433 -6.35 0.59 17.39
CA THR A 433 -7.32 1.47 16.70
C THR A 433 -7.75 2.67 17.55
N GLY A 434 -7.13 2.87 18.71
CA GLY A 434 -7.54 3.83 19.74
C GLY A 434 -7.67 5.25 19.23
N ASP A 435 -6.80 5.67 18.31
CA ASP A 435 -6.78 7.04 17.78
C ASP A 435 -7.58 7.21 16.48
N TRP A 436 -8.33 6.20 16.07
CA TRP A 436 -9.05 6.07 14.81
C TRP A 436 -8.20 5.82 13.57
N VAL A 437 -8.75 4.95 12.71
CA VAL A 437 -8.42 4.91 11.29
C VAL A 437 -9.65 5.36 10.51
N LYS A 438 -9.51 6.33 9.59
CA LYS A 438 -10.66 6.83 8.83
C LYS A 438 -10.37 7.32 7.42
N ASP A 439 -11.41 7.37 6.59
CA ASP A 439 -11.36 7.89 5.22
C ASP A 439 -10.36 7.11 4.35
N VAL A 440 -10.74 5.88 4.00
CA VAL A 440 -9.88 4.92 3.32
C VAL A 440 -10.56 4.37 2.07
N LEU A 441 -9.87 4.45 0.94
CA LEU A 441 -10.31 3.87 -0.33
C LEU A 441 -9.36 2.74 -0.74
N ILE A 442 -9.90 1.53 -0.84
CA ILE A 442 -9.22 0.35 -1.35
C ILE A 442 -9.92 -0.07 -2.64
N GLU A 443 -9.25 0.11 -3.78
CA GLU A 443 -9.86 -0.20 -5.07
C GLU A 443 -8.91 -0.85 -6.06
N ASP A 444 -9.43 -1.67 -6.97
CA ASP A 444 -8.65 -2.23 -8.08
C ASP A 444 -7.41 -3.00 -7.66
N ASN A 445 -7.55 -3.91 -6.70
CA ASN A 445 -6.44 -4.75 -6.24
C ASN A 445 -6.73 -6.23 -6.48
N ILE A 446 -5.66 -7.01 -6.61
CA ILE A 446 -5.70 -8.47 -6.59
C ILE A 446 -5.16 -8.96 -5.26
N ALA A 447 -5.86 -9.91 -4.63
CA ALA A 447 -5.34 -10.70 -3.52
C ALA A 447 -5.24 -12.16 -3.96
N PHE A 448 -4.05 -12.75 -3.82
CA PHE A 448 -3.72 -14.09 -4.30
C PHE A 448 -2.86 -14.81 -3.26
N LEU A 449 -3.38 -15.84 -2.60
CA LEU A 449 -2.71 -16.61 -1.52
C LEU A 449 -2.55 -15.88 -0.16
N THR A 450 -3.05 -14.65 0.00
CA THR A 450 -3.06 -13.97 1.30
C THR A 450 -3.88 -14.75 2.33
N ASP A 451 -3.48 -14.75 3.60
CA ASP A 451 -4.28 -15.35 4.67
C ASP A 451 -5.63 -14.61 4.83
N ASN A 452 -5.63 -13.28 4.72
CA ASN A 452 -6.85 -12.50 4.80
C ASN A 452 -6.92 -11.46 3.69
N GLY A 453 -8.14 -11.17 3.22
CA GLY A 453 -8.39 -10.09 2.27
C GLY A 453 -8.42 -8.76 3.02
N ILE A 454 -9.62 -8.28 3.35
CA ILE A 454 -9.80 -7.05 4.15
C ILE A 454 -9.95 -7.43 5.62
N ARG A 455 -9.00 -7.00 6.45
CA ARG A 455 -8.93 -7.38 7.87
C ARG A 455 -9.00 -6.18 8.79
N LEU A 456 -10.07 -6.03 9.55
CA LEU A 456 -10.21 -5.11 10.67
C LEU A 456 -10.19 -5.92 11.96
N LYS A 457 -9.21 -5.65 12.83
CA LYS A 457 -8.99 -6.38 14.08
C LYS A 457 -8.81 -5.37 15.22
N SER A 458 -9.54 -5.55 16.31
CA SER A 458 -9.34 -4.79 17.55
C SER A 458 -10.00 -5.50 18.73
N SER A 459 -9.96 -4.87 19.90
CA SER A 459 -10.70 -5.29 21.09
C SER A 459 -11.50 -4.11 21.66
N PRO A 460 -12.54 -4.32 22.48
CA PRO A 460 -13.34 -3.22 23.00
C PRO A 460 -12.48 -2.31 23.89
N GLN A 461 -11.48 -2.87 24.57
CA GLN A 461 -10.58 -2.12 25.45
C GLN A 461 -9.68 -1.14 24.70
N CYS A 462 -9.44 -1.33 23.38
CA CYS A 462 -8.59 -0.42 22.64
C CYS A 462 -9.21 0.95 22.40
N GLY A 463 -10.54 1.03 22.27
CA GLY A 463 -11.24 2.25 21.90
C GLY A 463 -11.00 2.71 20.47
N GLY A 464 -11.56 3.88 20.16
CA GLY A 464 -11.51 4.44 18.82
C GLY A 464 -12.22 3.54 17.82
N GLY A 465 -11.56 3.23 16.71
CA GLY A 465 -12.21 2.44 15.68
C GLY A 465 -11.66 2.57 14.27
N VAL A 466 -12.43 2.02 13.35
CA VAL A 466 -12.21 2.14 11.90
C VAL A 466 -13.51 2.64 11.29
N GLN A 467 -13.45 3.74 10.52
CA GLN A 467 -14.66 4.28 9.90
C GLN A 467 -14.45 4.89 8.51
N ASN A 468 -15.52 4.99 7.73
CA ASN A 468 -15.47 5.54 6.36
C ASN A 468 -14.49 4.77 5.47
N VAL A 469 -14.69 3.47 5.35
CA VAL A 469 -13.85 2.59 4.52
C VAL A 469 -14.65 2.14 3.30
N TYR A 470 -14.13 2.45 2.11
CA TYR A 470 -14.70 2.06 0.84
C TYR A 470 -13.78 1.03 0.19
N VAL A 471 -14.27 -0.21 0.06
CA VAL A 471 -13.60 -1.29 -0.66
C VAL A 471 -14.38 -1.58 -1.93
N ARG A 472 -13.75 -1.51 -3.10
CA ARG A 472 -14.42 -1.83 -4.36
C ARG A 472 -13.52 -2.46 -5.40
N ASP A 473 -14.09 -3.24 -6.31
CA ASP A 473 -13.37 -3.81 -7.45
C ASP A 473 -12.14 -4.62 -7.02
N ILE A 474 -12.37 -5.68 -6.25
CA ILE A 474 -11.31 -6.56 -5.76
C ILE A 474 -11.52 -7.97 -6.31
N ALA A 475 -10.46 -8.59 -6.80
CA ALA A 475 -10.46 -10.01 -7.11
C ALA A 475 -9.56 -10.77 -6.12
N MET A 476 -10.11 -11.81 -5.52
CA MET A 476 -9.49 -12.64 -4.51
C MET A 476 -9.47 -14.09 -4.99
N LEU A 477 -8.29 -14.71 -5.05
CA LEU A 477 -8.14 -16.12 -5.38
C LEU A 477 -7.30 -16.81 -4.30
N SER A 478 -7.85 -17.87 -3.73
CA SER A 478 -7.19 -18.64 -2.67
C SER A 478 -6.82 -17.81 -1.44
N VAL A 479 -7.72 -16.91 -1.02
CA VAL A 479 -7.56 -16.09 0.19
C VAL A 479 -8.13 -16.81 1.40
N GLY A 480 -7.33 -16.95 2.45
CA GLY A 480 -7.61 -17.84 3.59
C GLY A 480 -7.20 -19.27 3.30
N SER A 481 -8.04 -20.24 3.69
CA SER A 481 -7.77 -21.64 3.32
C SER A 481 -8.05 -21.89 1.84
N ARG A 482 -7.30 -22.82 1.25
CA ARG A 482 -7.35 -23.09 -0.19
C ARG A 482 -7.26 -24.58 -0.52
N ASN A 483 -7.84 -24.98 -1.64
CA ASN A 483 -7.62 -26.31 -2.22
C ASN A 483 -6.31 -26.35 -3.02
N ASN A 484 -5.85 -27.55 -3.37
CA ASN A 484 -4.82 -27.69 -4.40
C ASN A 484 -5.37 -27.12 -5.71
N PHE A 485 -4.57 -26.32 -6.42
CA PHE A 485 -4.97 -25.78 -7.72
C PHE A 485 -3.76 -25.50 -8.61
N THR A 486 -4.00 -25.42 -9.92
CA THR A 486 -3.00 -25.04 -10.90
C THR A 486 -3.30 -23.64 -11.40
N PHE A 487 -2.28 -22.79 -11.48
CA PHE A 487 -2.42 -21.41 -11.96
C PHE A 487 -1.12 -20.94 -12.61
N GLY A 488 -1.20 -20.35 -13.81
CA GLY A 488 -0.01 -19.94 -14.55
C GLY A 488 0.94 -21.11 -14.88
N GLY A 489 0.42 -22.34 -14.99
CA GLY A 489 1.21 -23.56 -15.16
C GLY A 489 1.96 -24.02 -13.91
N GLN A 490 1.76 -23.37 -12.76
CA GLN A 490 2.36 -23.74 -11.47
C GLN A 490 1.35 -24.47 -10.58
N GLN A 491 1.82 -25.45 -9.83
CA GLN A 491 1.02 -26.17 -8.84
C GLN A 491 1.11 -25.46 -7.49
N PHE A 492 -0.05 -25.15 -6.91
CA PHE A 492 -0.16 -24.56 -5.59
C PHE A 492 -0.80 -25.57 -4.64
N SER A 493 -0.09 -25.90 -3.56
CA SER A 493 -0.61 -26.78 -2.52
C SER A 493 -1.70 -26.09 -1.71
N GLY A 494 -2.69 -26.90 -1.35
CA GLY A 494 -3.76 -26.56 -0.44
C GLY A 494 -3.21 -26.27 0.95
N ASP A 495 -3.90 -25.39 1.65
CA ASP A 495 -3.53 -24.91 2.97
C ASP A 495 -4.78 -24.89 3.85
N THR A 496 -4.59 -25.19 5.14
CA THR A 496 -5.64 -25.23 6.15
C THR A 496 -5.51 -24.08 7.14
N THR A 497 -4.85 -22.99 6.75
CA THR A 497 -4.82 -21.72 7.51
C THR A 497 -6.24 -21.22 7.77
N SER A 498 -6.48 -20.70 8.98
CA SER A 498 -7.78 -20.21 9.45
C SER A 498 -8.09 -18.79 8.97
N GLY A 499 -7.58 -18.39 7.82
CA GLY A 499 -7.75 -17.05 7.28
C GLY A 499 -9.10 -16.83 6.60
N HIS A 500 -9.46 -15.57 6.36
CA HIS A 500 -10.75 -15.18 5.79
C HIS A 500 -10.62 -14.03 4.76
N PRO A 501 -11.35 -14.09 3.64
CA PRO A 501 -11.49 -12.97 2.71
C PRO A 501 -11.92 -11.65 3.38
N PHE A 502 -12.89 -11.68 4.29
CA PHE A 502 -13.25 -10.53 5.13
C PHE A 502 -13.22 -10.90 6.61
N VAL A 503 -12.52 -10.10 7.41
CA VAL A 503 -12.45 -10.23 8.87
C VAL A 503 -12.73 -8.89 9.50
N PHE A 504 -13.88 -8.67 10.13
CA PHE A 504 -14.11 -7.52 11.03
C PHE A 504 -14.36 -8.06 12.44
N MET A 505 -13.32 -8.06 13.28
CA MET A 505 -13.38 -8.65 14.62
C MET A 505 -13.02 -7.67 15.73
N LEU A 506 -13.86 -7.61 16.76
CA LEU A 506 -13.69 -6.82 17.98
C LEU A 506 -13.40 -7.68 19.20
N ASN A 507 -13.11 -8.97 19.02
CA ASN A 507 -12.68 -9.88 20.09
C ASN A 507 -11.19 -10.27 19.95
N TYR A 508 -10.39 -9.46 19.23
CA TYR A 508 -8.98 -9.72 19.04
C TYR A 508 -8.21 -9.55 20.35
N ARG A 509 -7.18 -10.38 20.58
CA ARG A 509 -6.31 -10.20 21.75
C ARG A 509 -5.38 -9.02 21.51
N THR A 510 -5.55 -7.96 22.30
CA THR A 510 -4.72 -6.75 22.22
C THR A 510 -3.89 -6.58 23.50
N THR A 511 -2.81 -5.83 23.39
CA THR A 511 -2.05 -5.34 24.55
C THR A 511 -2.44 -3.89 24.76
N SER A 512 -3.22 -3.60 25.81
CA SER A 512 -3.69 -2.25 26.14
C SER A 512 -3.18 -1.83 27.51
N ILE A 513 -2.88 -0.53 27.66
CA ILE A 513 -2.67 0.07 28.98
C ILE A 513 -4.05 0.53 29.45
N GLY A 514 -4.68 -0.25 30.32
CA GLY A 514 -6.05 -0.01 30.77
C GLY A 514 -7.09 -0.10 29.65
N ASN A 515 -8.34 0.24 29.99
CA ASN A 515 -9.46 0.25 29.04
C ASN A 515 -9.71 1.67 28.51
N ALA A 516 -10.03 1.78 27.24
CA ALA A 516 -10.56 3.02 26.68
C ALA A 516 -11.91 3.38 27.32
N LYS A 517 -12.23 4.68 27.34
CA LYS A 517 -13.50 5.19 27.87
C LYS A 517 -14.71 4.79 27.03
N ILE A 518 -14.51 4.77 25.70
CA ILE A 518 -15.51 4.37 24.72
C ILE A 518 -14.97 3.12 24.03
N PRO A 519 -15.73 2.01 23.99
CA PRO A 519 -15.31 0.80 23.30
C PRO A 519 -15.03 1.01 21.81
N THR A 520 -14.17 0.17 21.24
CA THR A 520 -13.86 0.22 19.81
C THR A 520 -15.10 -0.01 18.95
N GLN A 521 -15.24 0.75 17.86
CA GLN A 521 -16.28 0.53 16.85
C GLN A 521 -15.74 0.48 15.41
N PHE A 522 -16.41 -0.29 14.56
CA PHE A 522 -16.24 -0.32 13.12
C PHE A 522 -17.52 0.20 12.47
N SER A 523 -17.45 1.27 11.69
CA SER A 523 -18.65 1.94 11.17
C SER A 523 -18.49 2.49 9.75
N ASN A 524 -19.58 2.57 9.00
CA ASN A 524 -19.59 3.10 7.63
C ASN A 524 -18.54 2.41 6.73
N ILE A 525 -18.68 1.09 6.60
CA ILE A 525 -17.81 0.25 5.78
C ILE A 525 -18.60 -0.27 4.60
N THR A 526 -18.17 0.02 3.39
CA THR A 526 -18.80 -0.48 2.16
C THR A 526 -17.83 -1.36 1.39
N CYS A 527 -18.24 -2.58 1.08
CA CYS A 527 -17.55 -3.52 0.22
C CYS A 527 -18.41 -3.79 -1.02
N THR A 528 -17.93 -3.47 -2.22
CA THR A 528 -18.74 -3.60 -3.44
C THR A 528 -17.98 -4.16 -4.65
N ARG A 529 -18.64 -5.00 -5.47
CA ARG A 529 -18.05 -5.66 -6.66
C ARG A 529 -16.77 -6.41 -6.33
N ILE A 530 -16.90 -7.50 -5.61
CA ILE A 530 -15.77 -8.32 -5.17
C ILE A 530 -16.01 -9.77 -5.55
N SER A 531 -14.96 -10.43 -6.05
CA SER A 531 -15.01 -11.84 -6.44
C SER A 531 -14.04 -12.66 -5.61
N ILE A 532 -14.48 -13.81 -5.11
CA ILE A 532 -13.69 -14.73 -4.28
C ILE A 532 -13.78 -16.14 -4.87
N ASP A 533 -12.65 -16.75 -5.18
CA ASP A 533 -12.55 -18.12 -5.69
C ASP A 533 -11.53 -18.95 -4.89
N ASN A 534 -11.68 -20.26 -4.96
CA ASN A 534 -10.83 -21.32 -4.42
C ASN A 534 -10.64 -21.27 -2.90
N VAL A 535 -11.69 -20.89 -2.18
CA VAL A 535 -11.76 -21.09 -0.73
C VAL A 535 -12.02 -22.59 -0.45
N LYS A 536 -11.54 -23.14 0.67
CA LYS A 536 -11.78 -24.55 1.04
C LYS A 536 -12.86 -24.69 2.13
N PRO A 537 -14.13 -25.03 1.79
CA PRO A 537 -15.27 -24.94 2.72
C PRO A 537 -15.17 -25.75 4.02
N THR A 538 -14.47 -26.88 4.01
CA THR A 538 -14.42 -27.85 5.13
C THR A 538 -13.38 -27.52 6.20
N LYS A 539 -12.46 -26.59 5.90
CA LYS A 539 -11.37 -26.19 6.79
C LYS A 539 -11.10 -24.68 6.83
N CYS A 540 -11.80 -23.89 6.00
CA CYS A 540 -11.71 -22.43 6.06
C CYS A 540 -12.43 -21.87 7.28
N GLY A 541 -11.94 -20.73 7.74
CA GLY A 541 -12.80 -19.76 8.39
C GLY A 541 -13.88 -19.23 7.44
N SER A 542 -14.87 -18.51 7.96
CA SER A 542 -15.95 -17.91 7.18
C SER A 542 -15.47 -16.98 6.07
N PHE A 543 -16.13 -16.94 4.90
CA PHE A 543 -15.74 -15.98 3.85
C PHE A 543 -15.97 -14.52 4.28
N ILE A 544 -17.03 -14.29 5.07
CA ILE A 544 -17.27 -13.05 5.82
C ILE A 544 -17.31 -13.40 7.30
N TYR A 545 -16.41 -12.82 8.09
CA TYR A 545 -16.31 -13.03 9.52
C TYR A 545 -16.47 -11.70 10.26
N LEU A 546 -17.68 -11.44 10.77
CA LEU A 546 -18.04 -10.21 11.50
C LEU A 546 -18.34 -10.56 12.95
N ILE A 547 -17.52 -10.12 13.88
CA ILE A 547 -17.68 -10.39 15.32
C ILE A 547 -17.53 -9.09 16.09
N GLY A 548 -18.64 -8.58 16.63
CA GLY A 548 -18.65 -7.45 17.57
C GLY A 548 -18.35 -7.86 19.01
N HIS A 549 -18.82 -7.06 19.96
CA HIS A 549 -18.76 -7.34 21.40
C HIS A 549 -20.15 -7.16 22.05
N ASP A 550 -20.28 -7.51 23.33
CA ASP A 550 -21.54 -7.28 24.06
C ASP A 550 -21.87 -5.78 24.06
N GLY A 551 -23.02 -5.40 23.50
CA GLY A 551 -23.41 -4.00 23.24
C GLY A 551 -23.17 -3.49 21.81
N GLY A 552 -22.66 -4.33 20.90
CA GLY A 552 -22.49 -4.01 19.48
C GLY A 552 -21.03 -3.81 19.08
N GLY A 553 -20.76 -2.84 18.19
CA GLY A 553 -19.41 -2.46 17.79
C GLY A 553 -19.18 -2.52 16.27
N ILE A 554 -20.04 -3.18 15.49
CA ILE A 554 -19.99 -3.13 14.02
C ILE A 554 -21.30 -2.50 13.54
N TYR A 555 -21.21 -1.38 12.82
CA TYR A 555 -22.35 -0.56 12.42
C TYR A 555 -22.28 -0.19 10.95
N GLN A 556 -23.44 0.06 10.32
CA GLN A 556 -23.55 0.66 8.98
C GLN A 556 -22.61 0.02 7.96
N THR A 557 -22.61 -1.31 7.91
CA THR A 557 -21.70 -2.08 7.07
C THR A 557 -22.47 -2.67 5.89
N LYS A 558 -21.99 -2.46 4.67
CA LYS A 558 -22.67 -2.89 3.45
C LYS A 558 -21.76 -3.75 2.59
N PHE A 559 -22.26 -4.91 2.21
CA PHE A 559 -21.68 -5.78 1.18
C PHE A 559 -22.60 -5.76 -0.03
N SER A 560 -22.05 -5.48 -1.22
CA SER A 560 -22.85 -5.41 -2.45
C SER A 560 -22.16 -6.03 -3.66
N ASN A 561 -22.90 -6.76 -4.48
CA ASN A 561 -22.36 -7.37 -5.70
C ASN A 561 -21.12 -8.23 -5.39
N ILE A 562 -21.25 -9.13 -4.43
CA ILE A 562 -20.16 -10.03 -4.01
C ILE A 562 -20.44 -11.40 -4.61
N LYS A 563 -19.47 -11.95 -5.34
CA LYS A 563 -19.55 -13.31 -5.89
C LYS A 563 -18.50 -14.20 -5.25
N VAL A 564 -18.93 -15.33 -4.72
CA VAL A 564 -18.07 -16.30 -4.06
C VAL A 564 -18.30 -17.67 -4.68
N THR A 565 -17.23 -18.41 -4.96
CA THR A 565 -17.34 -19.84 -5.27
C THR A 565 -16.45 -20.64 -4.33
N ASN A 566 -16.90 -21.84 -3.96
CA ASN A 566 -16.25 -22.71 -2.96
C ASN A 566 -16.21 -22.09 -1.54
N ALA A 567 -17.33 -21.53 -1.07
CA ALA A 567 -17.38 -20.77 0.19
C ALA A 567 -17.60 -21.61 1.47
N ALA A 568 -16.92 -21.27 2.57
CA ALA A 568 -17.32 -21.64 3.94
C ALA A 568 -18.36 -20.65 4.48
N PRO A 569 -19.34 -21.02 5.33
CA PRO A 569 -20.40 -20.14 5.80
C PRO A 569 -19.94 -18.77 6.33
N ALA A 570 -20.63 -17.68 5.97
CA ALA A 570 -20.47 -16.39 6.62
C ALA A 570 -20.88 -16.46 8.09
N GLN A 571 -20.16 -15.77 8.97
CA GLN A 571 -20.46 -15.65 10.40
C GLN A 571 -20.62 -14.18 10.76
N ILE A 572 -21.78 -13.85 11.32
CA ILE A 572 -22.16 -12.52 11.75
C ILE A 572 -22.64 -12.62 13.18
N SER A 573 -21.90 -12.01 14.11
CA SER A 573 -22.28 -11.97 15.50
C SER A 573 -22.05 -10.61 16.13
N LEU A 574 -23.00 -10.17 16.97
CA LEU A 574 -22.89 -8.91 17.73
C LEU A 574 -22.68 -7.68 16.82
N ALA A 575 -23.28 -7.71 15.63
CA ALA A 575 -23.23 -6.61 14.65
C ALA A 575 -24.61 -5.97 14.51
N ASP A 576 -24.65 -4.70 14.15
CA ASP A 576 -25.87 -3.93 13.94
C ASP A 576 -25.82 -3.22 12.57
N THR A 577 -26.97 -3.13 11.89
CA THR A 577 -27.13 -2.39 10.65
C THR A 577 -26.15 -2.87 9.56
N VAL A 578 -26.24 -4.17 9.25
CA VAL A 578 -25.47 -4.81 8.18
C VAL A 578 -26.36 -5.11 6.99
N VAL A 579 -25.97 -4.68 5.79
CA VAL A 579 -26.74 -4.90 4.56
C VAL A 579 -25.94 -5.78 3.60
N PHE A 580 -26.52 -6.90 3.20
CA PHE A 580 -26.05 -7.76 2.11
C PHE A 580 -26.97 -7.58 0.92
N ASN A 581 -26.45 -7.06 -0.19
CA ASN A 581 -27.22 -6.81 -1.41
C ASN A 581 -26.56 -7.48 -2.62
N ASN A 582 -27.21 -8.44 -3.27
CA ASN A 582 -26.63 -9.19 -4.39
C ASN A 582 -25.31 -9.87 -3.98
N VAL A 583 -25.40 -10.74 -2.98
CA VAL A 583 -24.27 -11.54 -2.47
C VAL A 583 -24.53 -13.00 -2.83
N ASP A 584 -23.81 -13.46 -3.84
CA ASP A 584 -23.98 -14.77 -4.44
C ASP A 584 -22.87 -15.73 -4.02
N PHE A 585 -23.24 -16.96 -3.69
CA PHE A 585 -22.32 -18.03 -3.37
C PHE A 585 -22.67 -19.29 -4.18
N THR A 586 -21.66 -19.90 -4.81
CA THR A 586 -21.76 -21.19 -5.50
C THR A 586 -20.84 -22.21 -4.84
N ASN A 587 -21.19 -23.50 -4.91
CA ASN A 587 -20.39 -24.61 -4.38
C ASN A 587 -19.99 -24.47 -2.89
N TYR A 588 -20.91 -24.07 -2.01
CA TYR A 588 -20.68 -23.93 -0.57
C TYR A 588 -20.85 -25.28 0.17
N GLY A 589 -20.24 -25.40 1.35
CA GLY A 589 -20.29 -26.63 2.18
C GLY A 589 -21.70 -27.03 2.65
N PRO A 590 -21.87 -28.19 3.32
CA PRO A 590 -23.18 -28.81 3.58
C PRO A 590 -24.10 -28.06 4.55
N ASN A 591 -23.64 -26.96 5.17
CA ASN A 591 -24.35 -26.21 6.20
C ASN A 591 -24.58 -24.77 5.72
N ASN A 592 -25.72 -24.19 6.12
CA ASN A 592 -26.20 -22.85 5.82
C ASN A 592 -25.09 -21.82 5.50
N ALA A 593 -25.20 -21.11 4.38
CA ALA A 593 -24.24 -20.08 3.97
C ALA A 593 -24.16 -18.89 4.94
N TRP A 594 -25.15 -18.73 5.83
CA TRP A 594 -25.24 -17.65 6.81
C TRP A 594 -25.39 -18.18 8.24
N SER A 595 -24.50 -17.77 9.13
CA SER A 595 -24.61 -17.95 10.57
C SER A 595 -24.76 -16.58 11.22
N ILE A 596 -25.93 -16.30 11.80
CA ILE A 596 -26.27 -15.02 12.41
C ILE A 596 -26.56 -15.26 13.89
N ASN A 597 -25.83 -14.59 14.79
CA ASN A 597 -25.96 -14.79 16.23
C ASN A 597 -25.92 -13.46 16.99
N LYS A 598 -27.02 -13.09 17.66
CA LYS A 598 -27.14 -11.82 18.41
C LYS A 598 -26.75 -10.59 17.55
N ALA A 599 -27.21 -10.56 16.30
CA ALA A 599 -27.01 -9.43 15.40
C ALA A 599 -28.37 -8.77 15.11
N GLU A 600 -28.38 -7.45 15.02
CA GLU A 600 -29.59 -6.64 14.85
C GLU A 600 -29.58 -5.93 13.49
N ASN A 601 -30.77 -5.63 12.94
CA ASN A 601 -30.93 -4.88 11.68
C ASN A 601 -30.13 -5.45 10.48
N VAL A 602 -29.91 -6.77 10.44
CA VAL A 602 -29.26 -7.44 9.30
C VAL A 602 -30.25 -7.61 8.16
N LYS A 603 -29.96 -7.02 6.99
CA LYS A 603 -30.83 -7.05 5.81
C LYS A 603 -30.19 -7.82 4.67
N PHE A 604 -30.97 -8.69 4.04
CA PHE A 604 -30.61 -9.43 2.82
C PHE A 604 -31.48 -8.96 1.67
N ILE A 605 -30.86 -8.53 0.57
CA ILE A 605 -31.52 -8.01 -0.63
C ILE A 605 -30.96 -8.77 -1.82
N ASN A 606 -31.80 -9.45 -2.61
CA ASN A 606 -31.37 -10.25 -3.76
C ASN A 606 -30.25 -11.24 -3.41
N VAL A 607 -30.34 -11.91 -2.25
CA VAL A 607 -29.39 -12.94 -1.83
C VAL A 607 -30.07 -14.30 -1.98
N PRO A 608 -29.45 -15.30 -2.65
CA PRO A 608 -30.04 -16.62 -2.82
C PRO A 608 -30.46 -17.24 -1.47
N THR A 609 -31.74 -17.58 -1.36
CA THR A 609 -32.35 -18.06 -0.11
C THR A 609 -31.90 -19.48 0.21
N MET A 610 -31.09 -19.64 1.25
CA MET A 610 -31.08 -20.86 2.05
C MET A 610 -31.43 -20.55 3.49
N LYS A 611 -32.44 -21.27 3.97
CA LYS A 611 -33.03 -21.32 5.31
C LYS A 611 -32.29 -20.48 6.35
N LEU A 612 -32.71 -19.22 6.49
CA LEU A 612 -32.63 -18.46 7.73
C LEU A 612 -33.34 -19.31 8.81
N ASN A 613 -32.62 -20.18 9.52
CA ASN A 613 -33.23 -21.00 10.57
C ASN A 613 -33.81 -20.06 11.62
N LYS A 614 -35.15 -20.01 11.71
CA LYS A 614 -35.95 -19.41 12.79
C LYS A 614 -35.25 -18.25 13.53
N LEU A 615 -35.04 -17.14 12.84
CA LEU A 615 -34.79 -15.87 13.54
C LEU A 615 -36.17 -15.37 13.98
N ASN A 616 -36.41 -15.35 15.29
CA ASN A 616 -37.55 -14.66 15.88
C ASN A 616 -37.42 -13.19 15.49
N TYR A 617 -38.19 -12.76 14.48
CA TYR A 617 -38.41 -11.35 14.23
C TYR A 617 -39.38 -10.87 15.31
N ALA A 618 -38.88 -10.02 16.22
CA ALA A 618 -39.67 -9.13 17.04
C ALA A 618 -39.19 -7.71 16.78
#